data_AF-A0A961ILL5-F1
#
_entry.id   AF-A0A961ILL5-F1
#
_cell.length_a   1.000
_cell.length_b   1.000
_cell.length_c   1.000
_cell.angle_alpha   90.00
_cell.angle_beta   90.00
_cell.angle_gamma   90.00
#
_symmetry.space_group_name_H-M   'P 1'
#
loop_
_entity.id
_entity.type
_entity.pdbx_description
1 polymer ?
#
loop_
_entity_poly.entity_id
_entity_poly.type
_entity_poly.pdbx_seq_one_letter_code
_entity_poly.pdbx_strand_id
1 'polypeptide(L)'
;MVSKKPGARDGRSVDLDLTARARALLEQDPGQSLAQEIAATGRATELIGILEQILNVTLARRDGRTFGAYKTCRHFRKDVRSEPSAPHCCALLGEPLSDEDSAQICLEQVPV
;
A
#
# COMPACT_ATOMS: atom_id res chain seq x y z
N MET A 1 13.67 -2.64 14.58
CA MET A 1 14.40 -3.71 13.85
C MET A 1 13.52 -4.96 13.80
N VAL A 2 13.36 -5.54 12.62
CA VAL A 2 12.47 -6.70 12.41
C VAL A 2 13.25 -7.90 11.92
N SER A 3 12.84 -9.11 12.30
CA SER A 3 13.27 -10.36 11.69
C SER A 3 12.27 -10.79 10.63
N LYS A 4 12.76 -11.35 9.51
CA LYS A 4 11.95 -11.87 8.41
C LYS A 4 11.91 -13.40 8.48
N LYS A 5 10.74 -14.00 8.30
CA LYS A 5 10.56 -15.44 8.14
C LYS A 5 9.73 -15.71 6.89
N PRO A 6 10.01 -16.79 6.12
CA PRO A 6 9.13 -17.18 5.01
C PRO A 6 7.69 -17.38 5.52
N GLY A 7 6.72 -16.80 4.83
CA GLY A 7 5.31 -16.91 5.18
C GLY A 7 4.77 -18.30 4.86
N ALA A 8 3.94 -18.82 5.76
CA ALA A 8 3.49 -20.21 5.72
C ALA A 8 2.53 -20.58 4.55
N ARG A 9 1.97 -19.61 3.83
CA ARG A 9 0.94 -19.86 2.81
C ARG A 9 1.47 -20.37 1.47
N ASP A 10 2.43 -19.65 0.88
CA ASP A 10 2.83 -19.92 -0.51
C ASP A 10 4.29 -19.55 -0.83
N GLY A 11 5.11 -19.25 0.18
CA GLY A 11 6.51 -18.85 0.02
C GLY A 11 6.71 -17.48 -0.66
N ARG A 12 5.64 -16.81 -1.12
CA ARG A 12 5.68 -15.46 -1.70
C ARG A 12 5.49 -14.38 -0.63
N SER A 13 4.96 -14.77 0.53
CA SER A 13 4.79 -13.89 1.69
C SER A 13 6.01 -13.96 2.62
N VAL A 14 6.26 -12.88 3.37
CA VAL A 14 7.27 -12.83 4.43
C VAL A 14 6.60 -12.34 5.70
N ASP A 15 6.71 -13.13 6.77
CA ASP A 15 6.25 -12.74 8.09
C ASP A 15 7.31 -11.88 8.77
N LEU A 16 6.87 -10.74 9.32
CA LEU A 16 7.71 -9.83 10.08
C LEU A 16 7.45 -10.01 11.57
N ASP A 17 8.52 -10.22 12.33
CA ASP A 17 8.46 -10.29 13.80
C ASP A 17 9.45 -9.29 14.41
N LEU A 18 9.15 -8.84 15.62
CA LEU A 18 10.02 -7.96 16.38
C LEU A 18 11.20 -8.76 16.94
N THR A 19 12.41 -8.32 16.63
CA THR A 19 13.62 -8.79 17.31
C THR A 19 13.57 -8.45 18.81
N ALA A 20 14.28 -9.22 19.65
CA ALA A 20 14.39 -8.92 21.08
C ALA A 20 14.87 -7.48 21.35
N ARG A 21 15.85 -7.01 20.56
CA ARG A 21 16.33 -5.61 20.63
C ARG A 21 15.23 -4.60 20.32
N ALA A 22 14.39 -4.86 19.32
CA ALA A 22 13.29 -3.95 18.99
C ALA A 22 12.20 -3.95 20.06
N ARG A 23 11.91 -5.11 20.66
CA ARG A 23 10.97 -5.20 21.81
C ARG A 23 11.46 -4.35 22.97
N ALA A 24 12.74 -4.46 23.34
CA ALA A 24 13.34 -3.65 24.40
C ALA A 24 13.30 -2.14 24.10
N LEU A 25 13.53 -1.73 22.84
CA LEU A 25 13.43 -0.32 22.45
C LEU A 25 12.00 0.23 22.54
N LEU A 26 11.00 -0.60 22.23
CA LEU A 26 9.59 -0.20 22.29
C LEU A 26 9.05 -0.06 23.73
N GLU A 27 9.76 -0.56 24.74
CA GLU A 27 9.42 -0.27 26.15
C GLU A 27 9.53 1.22 26.49
N GLN A 28 10.33 1.96 25.72
CA GLN A 28 10.51 3.41 25.84
C GLN A 28 10.08 4.10 24.54
N ASP A 29 8.99 3.64 23.94
CA ASP A 29 8.48 4.18 22.68
C ASP A 29 8.03 5.64 22.85
N PRO A 30 8.72 6.63 22.24
CA PRO A 30 8.31 8.03 22.30
C PRO A 30 6.92 8.26 21.68
N GLY A 31 6.45 7.37 20.81
CA GLY A 31 5.10 7.40 20.27
C GLY A 31 4.03 7.22 21.36
N GLN A 32 4.31 6.42 22.41
CA GLN A 32 3.39 6.26 23.53
C GLN A 32 3.28 7.53 24.37
N SER A 33 4.41 8.19 24.65
CA SER A 33 4.41 9.47 25.37
C SER A 33 3.61 10.53 24.60
N LEU A 34 3.84 10.66 23.29
CA LEU A 34 3.08 11.58 22.45
C LEU A 34 1.58 11.25 22.45
N ALA A 35 1.21 9.97 22.38
CA ALA A 35 -0.19 9.56 22.43
C ALA A 35 -0.85 9.93 23.77
N GLN A 36 -0.14 9.79 24.89
CA GLN A 36 -0.61 10.19 26.21
C GLN A 36 -0.78 11.71 26.31
N GLU A 37 0.16 12.49 25.78
CA GLU A 37 0.08 13.95 25.75
C GLU A 37 -1.13 14.43 24.91
N ILE A 38 -1.35 13.82 23.74
CA ILE A 38 -2.54 14.10 22.92
C ILE A 38 -3.81 13.75 23.67
N ALA A 39 -3.87 12.60 24.34
CA ALA A 39 -5.03 12.18 25.12
C ALA A 39 -5.33 13.17 26.27
N ALA A 40 -4.29 13.67 26.95
CA ALA A 40 -4.42 14.65 28.04
C ALA A 40 -5.04 15.98 27.59
N THR A 41 -5.00 16.32 26.30
CA THR A 41 -5.68 17.51 25.78
C THR A 41 -7.20 17.40 25.76
N GLY A 42 -7.76 16.18 25.84
CA GLY A 42 -9.18 15.93 25.64
C GLY A 42 -9.67 16.11 24.19
N ARG A 43 -8.77 16.38 23.23
CA ARG A 43 -9.09 16.67 21.83
C ARG A 43 -8.65 15.58 20.85
N ALA A 44 -8.31 14.39 21.35
CA ALA A 44 -7.81 13.29 20.53
C ALA A 44 -8.76 12.95 19.36
N THR A 45 -10.06 12.87 19.60
CA THR A 45 -11.06 12.56 18.55
C THR A 45 -11.13 13.63 17.46
N GLU A 46 -11.04 14.90 17.83
CA GLU A 46 -11.03 16.01 16.87
C GLU A 46 -9.76 15.97 16.01
N LEU A 47 -8.61 15.74 16.65
CA LEU A 47 -7.33 15.61 15.95
C LEU A 47 -7.34 14.45 14.95
N ILE A 48 -7.91 13.29 15.31
CA ILE A 48 -8.06 12.14 14.40
C ILE A 48 -8.85 12.56 13.15
N GLY A 49 -10.02 13.19 13.33
CA GLY A 49 -10.84 13.62 12.20
C GLY A 49 -10.12 14.61 11.27
N ILE A 50 -9.34 15.53 11.84
CA ILE A 50 -8.52 16.47 11.06
C ILE A 50 -7.41 15.74 10.28
N LEU A 51 -6.69 14.82 10.94
CA LEU A 51 -5.61 14.06 10.30
C LEU A 51 -6.15 13.15 9.17
N GLU A 52 -7.31 12.53 9.36
CA GLU A 52 -8.00 11.76 8.33
C GLU A 52 -8.38 12.62 7.12
N GLN A 53 -8.93 13.83 7.37
CA GLN A 53 -9.24 14.76 6.29
C GLN A 53 -8.00 15.18 5.51
N ILE A 54 -6.91 15.52 6.21
CA ILE A 54 -5.62 15.88 5.58
C ILE A 54 -5.10 14.71 4.74
N LEU A 55 -5.14 13.48 5.27
CA LEU A 55 -4.74 12.28 4.56
C LEU A 55 -5.56 12.10 3.28
N ASN A 56 -6.89 12.21 3.36
CA ASN A 56 -7.78 12.06 2.22
C ASN A 56 -7.54 13.12 1.13
N VAL A 57 -7.36 14.39 1.52
CA VAL A 57 -7.00 15.46 0.58
C VAL A 57 -5.65 15.17 -0.08
N THR A 58 -4.68 14.68 0.69
CA THR A 58 -3.34 14.33 0.17
C THR A 58 -3.40 13.16 -0.81
N LEU A 59 -4.20 12.13 -0.51
CA LEU A 59 -4.40 10.99 -1.39
C LEU A 59 -5.14 11.41 -2.67
N ALA A 60 -6.19 12.22 -2.57
CA ALA A 60 -6.92 12.74 -3.72
C ALA A 60 -6.02 13.56 -4.66
N ARG A 61 -5.12 14.39 -4.11
CA ARG A 61 -4.11 15.12 -4.90
C ARG A 61 -3.11 14.21 -5.63
N ARG A 62 -2.96 12.96 -5.17
CA ARG A 62 -2.14 11.93 -5.81
C ARG A 62 -2.97 11.03 -6.73
N ASP A 63 -4.13 11.48 -7.19
CA ASP A 63 -5.13 10.71 -7.97
C ASP A 63 -5.69 9.50 -7.20
N GLY A 64 -5.82 9.60 -5.87
CA GLY A 64 -6.30 8.51 -5.03
C GLY A 64 -5.32 7.35 -4.87
N ARG A 65 -4.07 7.50 -5.33
CA ARG A 65 -3.07 6.42 -5.34
C ARG A 65 -2.60 6.06 -3.93
N THR A 66 -3.17 5.01 -3.36
CA THR A 66 -2.54 4.25 -2.27
C THR A 66 -1.55 3.23 -2.82
N PHE A 67 -1.89 2.60 -3.95
CA PHE A 67 -1.08 1.68 -4.74
C PHE A 67 -1.45 1.83 -6.23
N GLY A 68 -0.52 1.57 -7.14
CA GLY A 68 -0.74 1.78 -8.57
C GLY A 68 -1.53 0.66 -9.24
N ALA A 69 -2.49 1.01 -10.11
CA ALA A 69 -3.28 0.05 -10.88
C ALA A 69 -2.64 -0.27 -12.23
N TYR A 70 -2.91 -1.45 -12.79
CA TYR A 70 -2.40 -1.88 -14.11
C TYR A 70 -2.62 -0.81 -15.18
N LYS A 71 -3.80 -0.21 -15.28
CA LYS A 71 -4.11 0.86 -16.26
C LYS A 71 -3.24 2.13 -16.14
N THR A 72 -2.57 2.33 -15.00
CA THR A 72 -1.65 3.45 -14.75
C THR A 72 -0.17 3.06 -14.84
N CYS A 73 0.12 1.78 -15.01
CA CYS A 73 1.49 1.28 -15.12
C CYS A 73 2.07 1.64 -16.50
N ARG A 74 3.35 2.05 -16.54
CA ARG A 74 4.07 2.37 -17.81
C ARG A 74 4.10 1.21 -18.81
N HIS A 75 3.95 -0.02 -18.32
CA HIS A 75 3.95 -1.24 -19.13
C HIS A 75 2.56 -1.59 -19.68
N PHE A 76 1.50 -0.88 -19.29
CA PHE A 76 0.16 -1.14 -19.79
C PHE A 76 0.01 -0.78 -21.26
N ARG A 77 -0.69 -1.65 -22.00
CA ARG A 77 -1.05 -1.47 -23.39
C ARG A 77 -2.54 -1.72 -23.54
N LYS A 78 -3.27 -0.67 -23.90
CA LYS A 78 -4.72 -0.70 -24.07
C LYS A 78 -5.07 -1.23 -25.45
N ASP A 79 -6.08 -2.09 -25.52
CA ASP A 79 -6.73 -2.57 -26.76
C ASP A 79 -5.77 -3.12 -27.82
N VAL A 80 -4.69 -3.78 -27.39
CA VAL A 80 -3.68 -4.37 -28.29
C VAL A 80 -3.94 -5.82 -28.64
N ARG A 81 -4.92 -6.47 -27.98
CA ARG A 81 -5.33 -7.85 -28.25
C ARG A 81 -6.70 -7.85 -28.94
N SER A 82 -6.89 -8.79 -29.85
CA SER A 82 -8.18 -9.00 -30.53
C SER A 82 -9.19 -9.79 -29.69
N GLU A 83 -8.78 -10.30 -28.53
CA GLU A 83 -9.62 -11.06 -27.61
C GLU A 83 -10.54 -10.14 -26.81
N PRO A 84 -11.87 -10.20 -26.99
CA PRO A 84 -12.79 -9.25 -26.36
C PRO A 84 -12.83 -9.35 -24.83
N SER A 85 -12.51 -10.51 -24.26
CA SER A 85 -12.48 -10.72 -22.80
C SER A 85 -11.21 -10.19 -22.14
N ALA A 86 -10.13 -10.01 -22.91
CA ALA A 86 -8.85 -9.53 -22.42
C ALA A 86 -8.16 -8.63 -23.47
N PRO A 87 -8.78 -7.48 -23.80
CA PRO A 87 -8.32 -6.63 -24.89
C PRO A 87 -6.98 -5.94 -24.60
N HIS A 88 -6.58 -5.88 -23.33
CA HIS A 88 -5.37 -5.17 -22.90
C HIS A 88 -4.19 -6.13 -22.68
N CYS A 89 -3.01 -5.57 -22.46
CA CYS A 89 -1.80 -6.37 -22.23
C CYS A 89 -0.83 -5.67 -21.27
N CYS A 90 -0.18 -6.45 -20.40
CA CYS A 90 1.01 -6.03 -19.68
C CYS A 90 2.25 -6.27 -20.57
N ALA A 91 2.87 -5.21 -21.10
CA ALA A 91 4.04 -5.35 -21.97
C ALA A 91 5.31 -5.87 -21.27
N LEU A 92 5.34 -5.88 -19.93
CA LEU A 92 6.45 -6.45 -19.17
C LEU A 92 6.36 -7.98 -19.08
N LEU A 93 5.17 -8.49 -18.75
CA LEU A 93 4.94 -9.92 -18.54
C LEU A 93 4.41 -10.62 -19.81
N GLY A 94 3.92 -9.87 -20.79
CA GLY A 94 3.26 -10.39 -21.99
C GLY A 94 1.82 -10.87 -21.78
N GLU A 95 1.31 -10.77 -20.55
CA GLU A 95 0.02 -11.32 -20.14
C GLU A 95 -1.17 -10.46 -20.63
N PRO A 96 -2.24 -11.10 -21.14
CA PRO A 96 -3.47 -10.42 -21.49
C PRO A 96 -4.19 -9.96 -20.21
N LEU A 97 -4.88 -8.82 -20.30
CA LEU A 97 -5.61 -8.23 -19.17
C LEU A 97 -7.04 -7.91 -19.60
N SER A 98 -8.01 -8.34 -18.78
CA SER A 98 -9.38 -7.86 -18.87
C SER A 98 -9.51 -6.41 -18.42
N ASP A 99 -10.64 -5.78 -18.72
CA ASP A 99 -10.98 -4.45 -18.18
C ASP A 99 -10.94 -4.46 -16.64
N GLU A 100 -11.46 -5.53 -16.03
CA GLU A 100 -11.50 -5.71 -14.57
C GLU A 100 -10.09 -5.85 -13.99
N ASP A 101 -9.24 -6.69 -14.56
CA ASP A 101 -7.84 -6.87 -14.12
C ASP A 101 -7.01 -5.61 -14.31
N SER A 102 -7.29 -4.83 -15.35
CA SER A 102 -6.60 -3.56 -15.60
C SER A 102 -6.86 -2.51 -14.50
N ALA A 103 -7.96 -2.65 -13.76
CA ALA A 103 -8.29 -1.80 -12.63
C ALA A 103 -7.65 -2.25 -11.31
N GLN A 104 -7.11 -3.47 -11.25
CA GLN A 104 -6.47 -4.02 -10.05
C GLN A 104 -5.04 -3.49 -9.85
N ILE A 105 -4.51 -3.68 -8.65
CA ILE A 105 -3.15 -3.27 -8.26
C ILE A 105 -2.12 -4.03 -9.10
N CYS A 106 -1.17 -3.29 -9.69
CA CYS A 106 -0.06 -3.85 -10.44
C CYS A 106 1.17 -4.02 -9.53
N LEU A 107 1.56 -5.27 -9.26
CA LEU A 107 2.77 -5.57 -8.47
C LEU A 107 4.04 -5.02 -9.13
N GLU A 108 4.09 -5.02 -10.46
CA GLU A 108 5.23 -4.59 -11.26
C GLU A 108 5.34 -3.06 -11.42
N GLN A 109 4.41 -2.31 -10.83
CA GLN A 109 4.43 -0.86 -10.91
C GLN A 109 5.54 -0.30 -10.01
N VAL A 110 6.57 0.25 -10.65
CA VAL A 110 7.57 1.09 -9.98
C VAL A 110 7.10 2.55 -9.93
N PRO A 111 7.47 3.32 -8.89
CA PRO A 111 7.26 4.76 -8.87
C PRO A 111 7.84 5.39 -10.13
N VAL A 112 7.07 6.31 -10.73
CA VAL A 112 7.50 7.10 -11.90
C VAL A 112 8.35 8.27 -11.45
#